data_AF-A0A0G4HDE9-F1
#
_entry.id   AF-A0A0G4HDE9-F1
#
_cell.length_a   1.000
_cell.length_b   1.000
_cell.length_c   1.000
_cell.angle_alpha   90.00
_cell.angle_beta   90.00
_cell.angle_gamma   90.00
#
_symmetry.space_group_name_H-M   'P 1'
#
loop_
_entity.id
_entity.type
_entity.pdbx_description
1 polymer ?
#
loop_
_entity_poly.entity_id
_entity_poly.type
_entity_poly.pdbx_seq_one_letter_code
_entity_poly.pdbx_strand_id
1 'polypeptide(L)'
;MQEGSLNEPSEILPRLFLGSKISAENAETFQRCGISHVLNAAVEIPCFFSEGIAQSSSTPDENGKGPLTPKYLHLDLKDDPSDKVDIELFERCNQFLDEVLNGSGPQSAPGVLVHCQAGISRSAMLVIAYLMSRRSMSLREAFFLVKEKRPNVGPNETFFSKLQEYEEHLLRQRGTLTAGEEYRSSFDRDDYLIDTLCAMGFSQETAKASVKNSGGRFELAVEFCLTHSK
;
A
#
# COMPACT_ATOMS: atom_id res chain seq x y z
N MET A 1 4.55 3.55 22.57
CA MET A 1 5.15 2.21 22.39
C MET A 1 4.64 1.62 21.10
N GLN A 2 5.45 1.59 20.02
CA GLN A 2 5.66 0.48 19.07
C GLN A 2 6.60 0.94 17.93
N GLU A 3 7.88 1.22 18.24
CA GLU A 3 8.90 1.49 17.20
C GLU A 3 9.21 0.26 16.33
N GLY A 4 8.75 -0.93 16.73
CA GLY A 4 8.97 -2.18 15.98
C GLY A 4 8.10 -2.38 14.72
N SER A 5 7.04 -1.58 14.50
CA SER A 5 6.08 -1.86 13.39
C SER A 5 6.52 -1.32 12.01
N LEU A 6 7.44 -0.35 11.97
CA LEU A 6 7.86 0.31 10.72
C LEU A 6 8.93 -0.48 9.94
N ASN A 7 9.77 -1.22 10.67
CA ASN A 7 10.93 -1.94 10.14
C ASN A 7 10.53 -3.27 9.49
N GLU A 8 9.53 -3.92 10.05
CA GLU A 8 8.99 -5.18 9.55
C GLU A 8 7.93 -4.94 8.48
N PRO A 9 7.87 -5.78 7.43
CA PRO A 9 6.77 -5.72 6.49
C PRO A 9 5.50 -6.30 7.13
N SER A 10 4.35 -5.70 6.82
CA SER A 10 3.04 -6.22 7.22
C SER A 10 2.55 -7.22 6.19
N GLU A 11 2.16 -8.42 6.62
CA GLU A 11 1.43 -9.35 5.75
C GLU A 11 -0.02 -8.88 5.58
N ILE A 12 -0.37 -8.45 4.36
CA ILE A 12 -1.68 -7.90 4.03
C ILE A 12 -2.66 -9.03 3.69
N LEU A 13 -2.19 -9.96 2.85
CA LEU A 13 -2.82 -11.24 2.55
C LEU A 13 -1.75 -12.32 2.63
N PRO A 14 -2.12 -13.61 2.72
CA PRO A 14 -1.15 -14.69 2.67
C PRO A 14 -0.16 -14.50 1.52
N ARG A 15 1.13 -14.39 1.86
CA ARG A 15 2.27 -14.22 0.92
C ARG A 15 2.38 -12.84 0.24
N LEU A 16 1.50 -11.89 0.53
CA LEU A 16 1.57 -10.50 0.06
C LEU A 16 1.99 -9.59 1.21
N PHE A 17 3.22 -9.10 1.13
CA PHE A 17 3.83 -8.27 2.16
C PHE A 17 3.94 -6.83 1.69
N LEU A 18 3.62 -5.89 2.57
CA LEU A 18 3.82 -4.46 2.34
C LEU A 18 4.87 -3.92 3.33
N GLY A 19 5.91 -3.27 2.82
CA GLY A 19 7.05 -2.84 3.64
C GLY A 19 7.68 -1.51 3.22
N SER A 20 8.78 -1.20 3.88
CA SER A 20 9.63 -0.02 3.66
C SER A 20 10.97 -0.40 3.04
N LYS A 21 11.84 0.58 2.78
CA LYS A 21 13.25 0.35 2.40
C LYS A 21 13.95 -0.61 3.38
N ILE A 22 13.67 -0.48 4.68
CA ILE A 22 14.28 -1.28 5.75
C ILE A 22 13.94 -2.77 5.57
N SER A 23 12.68 -3.06 5.21
CA SER A 23 12.27 -4.44 4.92
C SER A 23 12.92 -4.98 3.64
N ALA A 24 13.12 -4.12 2.64
CA ALA A 24 13.70 -4.49 1.35
C ALA A 24 15.22 -4.72 1.36
N GLU A 25 15.94 -4.13 2.32
CA GLU A 25 17.38 -4.31 2.50
C GLU A 25 17.75 -5.45 3.47
N ASN A 26 16.77 -6.07 4.13
CA ASN A 26 17.00 -7.09 5.14
C ASN A 26 16.85 -8.52 4.58
N ALA A 27 17.96 -9.24 4.44
CA ALA A 27 17.95 -10.62 3.93
C ALA A 27 17.19 -11.61 4.83
N GLU A 28 17.19 -11.40 6.15
CA GLU A 28 16.44 -12.24 7.10
C GLU A 28 14.93 -12.13 6.85
N THR A 29 14.44 -10.91 6.54
CA THR A 29 13.05 -10.68 6.14
C THR A 29 12.68 -11.56 4.93
N PHE A 30 13.55 -11.62 3.93
CA PHE A 30 13.30 -12.42 2.72
C PHE A 30 13.27 -13.92 3.03
N GLN A 31 14.19 -14.41 3.85
CA GLN A 31 14.24 -15.81 4.24
C GLN A 31 13.02 -16.22 5.07
N ARG A 32 12.66 -15.41 6.07
CA ARG A 32 11.54 -15.69 6.99
C ARG A 32 10.17 -15.58 6.30
N CYS A 33 9.99 -14.59 5.43
CA CYS A 33 8.73 -14.36 4.71
C CYS A 33 8.65 -15.15 3.39
N GLY A 34 9.72 -15.87 3.00
CA GLY A 34 9.78 -16.62 1.74
C GLY A 34 9.68 -15.72 0.50
N ILE A 35 10.24 -14.51 0.56
CA ILE A 35 10.13 -13.52 -0.52
C ILE A 35 10.97 -13.97 -1.72
N SER A 36 10.30 -14.15 -2.86
CA SER A 36 10.94 -14.45 -4.15
C SER A 36 10.75 -13.34 -5.19
N HIS A 37 9.79 -12.43 -4.95
CA HIS A 37 9.51 -11.31 -5.83
C HIS A 37 9.48 -10.01 -5.05
N VAL A 38 9.93 -8.93 -5.66
CA VAL A 38 9.90 -7.60 -5.07
C VAL A 38 9.37 -6.60 -6.08
N LEU A 39 8.29 -5.93 -5.69
CA LEU A 39 7.80 -4.73 -6.37
C LEU A 39 8.35 -3.52 -5.63
N ASN A 40 9.38 -2.90 -6.21
CA ASN A 40 9.99 -1.68 -5.71
C ASN A 40 9.31 -0.46 -6.34
N ALA A 41 8.49 0.22 -5.55
CA ALA A 41 7.74 1.39 -5.98
C ALA A 41 8.47 2.72 -5.72
N ALA A 42 9.80 2.71 -5.55
CA ALA A 42 10.58 3.91 -5.26
C ALA A 42 11.78 4.03 -6.19
N VAL A 43 11.78 5.06 -7.04
CA VAL A 43 12.86 5.32 -8.02
C VAL A 43 14.22 5.49 -7.32
N GLU A 44 14.22 6.09 -6.14
CA GLU A 44 15.42 6.40 -5.37
C GLU A 44 16.02 5.20 -4.62
N ILE A 45 15.31 4.06 -4.59
CA ILE A 45 15.72 2.88 -3.84
C ILE A 45 16.28 1.82 -4.81
N PRO A 46 17.49 1.30 -4.60
CA PRO A 46 18.02 0.23 -5.43
C PRO A 46 17.36 -1.11 -5.13
N CYS A 47 17.45 -2.05 -6.08
CA CYS A 47 17.08 -3.44 -5.87
C CYS A 47 18.22 -4.18 -5.15
N PHE A 48 18.21 -4.19 -3.81
CA PHE A 48 19.35 -4.62 -2.98
C PHE A 48 19.89 -6.04 -3.26
N PHE A 49 19.05 -6.96 -3.74
CA PHE A 49 19.42 -8.35 -4.01
C PHE A 49 19.34 -8.70 -5.50
N SER A 50 19.40 -7.71 -6.41
CA SER A 50 19.49 -8.00 -7.84
C SER A 50 20.85 -8.62 -8.20
N GLU A 51 20.88 -9.40 -9.28
CA GLU A 51 22.12 -9.97 -9.82
C GLU A 51 23.18 -8.87 -10.02
N GLY A 52 24.35 -9.03 -9.38
CA GLY A 52 25.46 -8.08 -9.43
C GLY A 52 25.57 -7.09 -8.25
N ILE A 53 24.52 -6.92 -7.44
CA ILE A 53 24.54 -6.11 -6.19
C ILE A 53 24.57 -7.01 -4.95
N ALA A 54 23.96 -8.20 -5.03
CA ALA A 54 24.05 -9.21 -3.99
C ALA A 54 25.53 -9.48 -3.66
N GLN A 55 25.93 -9.21 -2.42
CA GLN A 55 27.30 -9.46 -1.98
C GLN A 55 27.65 -10.90 -2.33
N SER A 56 28.76 -11.05 -3.06
CA SER A 56 29.34 -12.31 -3.57
C SER A 56 29.73 -13.33 -2.48
N SER A 57 29.25 -13.16 -1.25
CA SER A 57 29.43 -14.06 -0.13
C SER A 57 28.11 -14.78 0.16
N SER A 58 27.81 -15.81 -0.61
CA SER A 58 26.86 -16.82 -0.17
C SER A 58 27.35 -18.18 -0.64
N THR A 59 28.28 -18.76 0.11
CA THR A 59 28.20 -20.21 0.31
C THR A 59 26.77 -20.53 0.74
N PRO A 60 26.18 -21.65 0.31
CA PRO A 60 24.90 -22.09 0.84
C PRO A 60 24.91 -21.97 2.36
N ASP A 61 23.83 -21.47 2.96
CA ASP A 61 23.71 -21.52 4.41
C ASP A 61 23.81 -22.97 4.91
N GLU A 62 23.92 -23.17 6.21
CA GLU A 62 23.94 -24.50 6.84
C GLU A 62 22.72 -25.39 6.50
N ASN A 63 21.69 -24.81 5.86
CA ASN A 63 20.48 -25.46 5.37
C ASN A 63 20.46 -25.69 3.85
N GLY A 64 21.55 -25.39 3.14
CA GLY A 64 21.69 -25.63 1.70
C GLY A 64 20.96 -24.64 0.80
N LYS A 65 20.49 -23.49 1.31
CA LYS A 65 19.86 -22.45 0.48
C LYS A 65 20.94 -21.58 -0.18
N GLY A 66 20.92 -21.54 -1.51
CA GLY A 66 21.80 -20.69 -2.30
C GLY A 66 21.55 -19.19 -2.11
N PRO A 67 22.30 -18.32 -2.80
CA PRO A 67 22.13 -16.87 -2.71
C PRO A 67 20.69 -16.46 -3.02
N LEU A 68 20.18 -15.51 -2.24
CA LEU A 68 18.87 -14.92 -2.42
C LEU A 68 18.86 -14.10 -3.72
N THR A 69 18.12 -14.56 -4.73
CA THR A 69 17.98 -13.87 -6.03
C THR A 69 16.49 -13.65 -6.35
N PRO A 70 15.85 -12.61 -5.77
CA PRO A 70 14.46 -12.32 -6.05
C PRO A 70 14.27 -11.70 -7.43
N LYS A 71 13.13 -11.97 -8.07
CA LYS A 71 12.70 -11.26 -9.28
C LYS A 71 12.20 -9.87 -8.90
N TYR A 72 12.63 -8.84 -9.62
CA TYR A 72 12.25 -7.46 -9.34
C TYR A 72 11.33 -6.88 -10.43
N LEU A 73 10.35 -6.09 -9.98
CA LEU A 73 9.72 -5.03 -10.77
C LEU A 73 10.04 -3.70 -10.10
N HIS A 74 10.92 -2.91 -10.72
CA HIS A 74 11.29 -1.57 -10.23
C HIS A 74 10.50 -0.51 -10.99
N LEU A 75 9.81 0.35 -10.26
CA LEU A 75 9.04 1.46 -10.80
C LEU A 75 9.77 2.78 -10.55
N ASP A 76 9.74 3.65 -11.56
CA ASP A 76 10.25 5.01 -11.46
C ASP A 76 9.24 5.96 -10.79
N LEU A 77 8.75 5.59 -9.59
CA LEU A 77 7.76 6.38 -8.86
C LEU A 77 8.40 7.26 -7.77
N LYS A 78 8.01 8.52 -7.76
CA LYS A 78 8.29 9.53 -6.73
C LYS A 78 7.06 9.73 -5.85
N ASP A 79 7.26 10.02 -4.58
CA ASP A 79 6.15 10.31 -3.65
C ASP A 79 5.72 11.77 -3.74
N ASP A 80 5.40 12.22 -4.96
CA ASP A 80 5.07 13.61 -5.21
C ASP A 80 3.82 13.76 -6.11
N PRO A 81 3.10 14.89 -6.01
CA PRO A 81 1.86 15.09 -6.75
C PRO A 81 1.99 15.14 -8.28
N SER A 82 3.21 15.29 -8.82
CA SER A 82 3.47 15.41 -10.26
C SER A 82 3.72 14.07 -10.95
N ASP A 83 3.84 13.00 -10.17
CA ASP A 83 4.12 11.69 -10.71
C ASP A 83 2.94 11.11 -11.50
N LYS A 84 3.26 10.32 -12.53
CA LYS A 84 2.29 9.80 -13.48
C LYS A 84 1.98 8.34 -13.14
N VAL A 85 0.84 8.16 -12.48
CA VAL A 85 0.23 6.85 -12.24
C VAL A 85 -1.00 6.76 -13.12
N ASP A 86 -1.00 5.79 -14.03
CA ASP A 86 -2.10 5.49 -14.94
C ASP A 86 -2.64 4.07 -14.71
N ILE A 87 -3.72 3.74 -15.41
CA ILE A 87 -4.40 2.44 -15.30
C ILE A 87 -3.49 1.29 -15.76
N GLU A 88 -2.66 1.53 -16.78
CA GLU A 88 -1.73 0.54 -17.32
C GLU A 88 -0.65 0.17 -16.31
N LEU A 89 -0.15 1.14 -15.54
CA LEU A 89 0.78 0.90 -14.44
C LEU A 89 0.15 -0.01 -13.37
N PHE A 90 -1.09 0.23 -12.97
CA PHE A 90 -1.78 -0.64 -12.01
C PHE A 90 -1.89 -2.06 -12.55
N GLU A 91 -2.30 -2.23 -13.81
CA GLU A 91 -2.43 -3.56 -14.40
C GLU A 91 -1.08 -4.27 -14.54
N ARG A 92 -0.01 -3.56 -14.92
CA ARG A 92 1.36 -4.12 -14.94
C ARG A 92 1.80 -4.60 -13.55
N CYS A 93 1.51 -3.82 -12.52
CA CYS A 93 1.80 -4.21 -11.14
C CYS A 93 0.99 -5.44 -10.73
N ASN A 94 -0.31 -5.47 -11.06
CA ASN A 94 -1.17 -6.59 -10.75
C ASN A 94 -0.69 -7.88 -11.42
N GLN A 95 -0.30 -7.83 -12.68
CA GLN A 95 0.26 -8.97 -13.40
C GLN A 95 1.52 -9.52 -12.73
N PHE A 96 2.42 -8.65 -12.29
CA PHE A 96 3.60 -9.07 -11.55
C PHE A 96 3.26 -9.74 -10.20
N LEU A 97 2.29 -9.19 -9.46
CA LEU A 97 1.82 -9.79 -8.21
C LEU A 97 1.13 -11.14 -8.45
N ASP A 98 0.37 -11.25 -9.54
CA ASP A 98 -0.33 -12.46 -9.96
C ASP A 98 0.63 -13.63 -10.25
N GLU A 99 1.87 -13.38 -10.70
CA GLU A 99 2.90 -14.42 -10.89
C GLU A 99 3.19 -15.21 -9.60
N VAL A 100 3.00 -14.59 -8.45
CA VAL A 100 3.24 -15.19 -7.12
C VAL A 100 1.95 -15.58 -6.43
N LEU A 101 0.94 -14.72 -6.52
CA LEU A 101 -0.27 -14.83 -5.71
C LEU A 101 -1.36 -15.69 -6.34
N ASN A 102 -1.25 -16.02 -7.64
CA ASN A 102 -2.16 -16.97 -8.28
C ASN A 102 -1.87 -18.41 -7.83
N GLY A 103 -2.90 -19.07 -7.30
CA GLY A 103 -2.84 -20.48 -6.89
C GLY A 103 -2.97 -20.69 -5.37
N SER A 104 -3.47 -21.87 -5.00
CA SER A 104 -3.55 -22.38 -3.62
C SER A 104 -2.24 -23.06 -3.25
N GLY A 105 -1.18 -22.26 -3.10
CA GLY A 105 0.11 -22.74 -2.58
C GLY A 105 0.05 -22.96 -1.06
N PRO A 106 0.89 -23.87 -0.51
CA PRO A 106 1.09 -23.93 0.94
C PRO A 106 1.63 -22.60 1.47
N GLN A 107 1.58 -22.37 2.79
CA GLN A 107 2.15 -21.16 3.39
C GLN A 107 3.66 -21.02 3.18
N SER A 108 4.35 -22.13 2.86
CA SER A 108 5.76 -22.15 2.45
C SER A 108 5.99 -21.78 0.98
N ALA A 109 4.92 -21.50 0.23
CA ALA A 109 5.04 -21.05 -1.16
C ALA A 109 5.65 -19.65 -1.22
N PRO A 110 6.27 -19.29 -2.36
CA PRO A 110 6.94 -18.01 -2.47
C PRO A 110 5.99 -16.84 -2.26
N GLY A 111 6.51 -15.78 -1.66
CA GLY A 111 5.82 -14.52 -1.40
C GLY A 111 6.42 -13.33 -2.15
N VAL A 112 5.69 -12.23 -2.10
CA VAL A 112 6.04 -10.97 -2.78
C VAL A 112 6.06 -9.81 -1.78
N LEU A 113 7.10 -8.99 -1.86
CA LEU A 113 7.22 -7.75 -1.10
C LEU A 113 6.92 -6.56 -2.01
N VAL A 114 5.94 -5.74 -1.61
CA VAL A 114 5.66 -4.44 -2.21
C VAL A 114 6.19 -3.36 -1.28
N HIS A 115 7.18 -2.58 -1.71
CA HIS A 115 7.77 -1.55 -0.86
C HIS A 115 8.01 -0.23 -1.58
N CYS A 116 8.18 0.82 -0.80
CA CYS A 116 8.71 2.10 -1.24
C CYS A 116 9.72 2.59 -0.18
N GLN A 117 9.94 3.90 -0.03
CA GLN A 117 10.79 4.44 1.03
C GLN A 117 10.28 4.09 2.44
N ALA A 118 9.06 4.51 2.79
CA ALA A 118 8.54 4.41 4.16
C ALA A 118 7.47 3.31 4.35
N GLY A 119 6.96 2.74 3.25
CA GLY A 119 5.84 1.80 3.31
C GLY A 119 4.54 2.47 3.75
N ILE A 120 4.30 3.71 3.33
CA ILE A 120 3.16 4.55 3.73
C ILE A 120 2.26 4.89 2.54
N SER A 121 2.85 5.39 1.45
CA SER A 121 2.12 6.01 0.34
C SER A 121 2.19 5.19 -0.96
N ARG A 122 3.30 5.25 -1.71
CA ARG A 122 3.48 4.55 -3.01
C ARG A 122 3.16 3.05 -2.98
N SER A 123 3.80 2.28 -2.08
CA SER A 123 3.56 0.84 -1.99
C SER A 123 2.14 0.50 -1.52
N ALA A 124 1.57 1.32 -0.63
CA ALA A 124 0.19 1.14 -0.18
C ALA A 124 -0.82 1.35 -1.31
N MET A 125 -0.64 2.39 -2.12
CA MET A 125 -1.46 2.62 -3.31
C MET A 125 -1.50 1.38 -4.21
N LEU A 126 -0.34 0.79 -4.51
CA LEU A 126 -0.28 -0.38 -5.40
C LEU A 126 -0.94 -1.62 -4.79
N VAL A 127 -0.78 -1.84 -3.48
CA VAL A 127 -1.46 -2.95 -2.79
C VAL A 127 -2.98 -2.73 -2.75
N ILE A 128 -3.45 -1.52 -2.47
CA ILE A 128 -4.89 -1.20 -2.48
C ILE A 128 -5.46 -1.43 -3.88
N ALA A 129 -4.79 -0.96 -4.93
CA ALA A 129 -5.18 -1.19 -6.31
C ALA A 129 -5.26 -2.69 -6.65
N TYR A 130 -4.30 -3.49 -6.19
CA TYR A 130 -4.31 -4.94 -6.36
C TYR A 130 -5.53 -5.60 -5.70
N LEU A 131 -5.84 -5.23 -4.45
CA LEU A 131 -7.01 -5.73 -3.73
C LEU A 131 -8.31 -5.37 -4.44
N MET A 132 -8.44 -4.12 -4.91
CA MET A 132 -9.61 -3.70 -5.67
C MET A 132 -9.79 -4.53 -6.94
N SER A 133 -8.71 -4.75 -7.69
CA SER A 133 -8.73 -5.43 -8.98
C SER A 133 -8.96 -6.95 -8.86
N ARG A 134 -8.15 -7.62 -8.03
CA ARG A 134 -8.08 -9.09 -7.96
C ARG A 134 -8.88 -9.71 -6.82
N ARG A 135 -9.26 -8.93 -5.81
CA ARG A 135 -10.12 -9.39 -4.71
C ARG A 135 -11.52 -8.78 -4.75
N SER A 136 -11.85 -8.04 -5.81
CA SER A 136 -13.15 -7.42 -6.04
C SER A 136 -13.61 -6.53 -4.87
N MET A 137 -12.65 -5.93 -4.16
CA MET A 137 -12.93 -4.99 -3.07
C MET A 137 -13.24 -3.61 -3.65
N SER A 138 -14.09 -2.87 -2.95
CA SER A 138 -14.18 -1.41 -3.12
C SER A 138 -12.90 -0.74 -2.61
N LEU A 139 -12.65 0.51 -3.02
CA LEU A 139 -11.56 1.34 -2.51
C LEU A 139 -11.62 1.42 -0.97
N ARG A 140 -12.81 1.62 -0.40
CA ARG A 140 -13.02 1.65 1.05
C ARG A 140 -12.57 0.36 1.72
N GLU A 141 -13.05 -0.79 1.25
CA GLU A 141 -12.70 -2.10 1.85
C GLU A 141 -11.20 -2.38 1.74
N ALA A 142 -10.61 -2.15 0.56
CA ALA A 142 -9.19 -2.38 0.33
C ALA A 142 -8.32 -1.46 1.20
N PHE A 143 -8.66 -0.17 1.29
CA PHE A 143 -7.94 0.78 2.15
C PHE A 143 -7.99 0.38 3.62
N PHE A 144 -9.17 0.07 4.15
CA PHE A 144 -9.32 -0.28 5.56
C PHE A 144 -8.67 -1.62 5.92
N LEU A 145 -8.68 -2.61 5.02
CA LEU A 145 -7.94 -3.85 5.21
C LEU A 145 -6.44 -3.57 5.36
N VAL A 146 -5.87 -2.77 4.45
CA VAL A 146 -4.44 -2.41 4.50
C VAL A 146 -4.12 -1.59 5.75
N LYS A 147 -4.99 -0.65 6.12
CA LYS A 147 -4.85 0.20 7.31
C LYS A 147 -4.89 -0.60 8.61
N GLU A 148 -5.75 -1.62 8.70
CA GLU A 148 -5.80 -2.54 9.85
C GLU A 148 -4.47 -3.27 10.03
N LYS A 149 -3.89 -3.79 8.93
CA LYS A 149 -2.62 -4.53 8.95
C LYS A 149 -1.39 -3.61 9.09
N ARG A 150 -1.50 -2.36 8.66
CA ARG A 150 -0.43 -1.35 8.74
C ARG A 150 -1.01 0.05 9.04
N PRO A 151 -1.15 0.41 10.33
CA PRO A 151 -1.85 1.63 10.77
C PRO A 151 -1.29 2.96 10.26
N ASN A 152 -0.02 3.00 9.85
CA ASN A 152 0.62 4.21 9.32
C ASN A 152 0.40 4.41 7.81
N VAL A 153 -0.29 3.50 7.12
CA VAL A 153 -0.61 3.67 5.70
C VAL A 153 -1.46 4.92 5.45
N GLY A 154 -1.10 5.66 4.41
CA GLY A 154 -1.78 6.87 3.97
C GLY A 154 -1.18 7.31 2.64
N PRO A 155 -1.71 6.83 1.49
CA PRO A 155 -1.40 7.40 0.20
C PRO A 155 -1.57 8.92 0.21
N ASN A 156 -0.71 9.62 -0.52
CA ASN A 156 -0.88 11.07 -0.71
C ASN A 156 -2.19 11.36 -1.48
N GLU A 157 -2.58 12.63 -1.52
CA GLU A 157 -3.86 13.01 -2.11
C GLU A 157 -3.99 12.65 -3.59
N THR A 158 -2.93 12.88 -4.37
CA THR A 158 -2.88 12.55 -5.79
C THR A 158 -3.04 11.05 -6.01
N PHE A 159 -2.35 10.21 -5.23
CA PHE A 159 -2.48 8.76 -5.31
C PHE A 159 -3.86 8.26 -4.90
N PHE A 160 -4.49 8.89 -3.91
CA PHE A 160 -5.90 8.60 -3.61
C PHE A 160 -6.82 8.93 -4.78
N SER A 161 -6.65 10.08 -5.43
CA SER A 161 -7.41 10.39 -6.64
C SER A 161 -7.19 9.35 -7.73
N LYS A 162 -5.96 8.83 -7.89
CA LYS A 162 -5.67 7.74 -8.83
C LYS A 162 -6.34 6.41 -8.45
N LEU A 163 -6.45 6.12 -7.17
CA LEU A 163 -7.25 4.98 -6.71
C LEU A 163 -8.74 5.16 -6.99
N GLN A 164 -9.27 6.37 -6.88
CA GLN A 164 -10.66 6.66 -7.24
C GLN A 164 -10.90 6.54 -8.74
N GLU A 165 -10.00 7.07 -9.58
CA GLU A 165 -10.03 6.88 -11.04
C GLU A 165 -9.99 5.37 -11.39
N TYR A 166 -9.19 4.59 -10.66
CA TYR A 166 -9.11 3.15 -10.89
C TYR A 166 -10.36 2.40 -10.40
N GLU A 167 -10.97 2.81 -9.28
CA GLU A 167 -12.24 2.27 -8.82
C GLU A 167 -13.33 2.47 -9.88
N GLU A 168 -13.45 3.69 -10.41
CA GLU A 168 -14.37 3.98 -11.50
C GLU A 168 -14.09 3.08 -12.72
N HIS A 169 -12.84 2.99 -13.15
CA HIS A 169 -12.44 2.15 -14.27
C HIS A 169 -12.87 0.69 -14.07
N LEU A 170 -12.61 0.11 -12.89
CA LEU A 170 -12.98 -1.26 -12.56
C LEU A 170 -14.50 -1.46 -12.52
N LEU A 171 -15.26 -0.51 -11.97
CA LEU A 171 -16.73 -0.59 -11.94
C LEU A 171 -17.32 -0.56 -13.35
N ARG A 172 -16.76 0.25 -14.25
CA ARG A 172 -17.16 0.30 -15.67
C ARG A 172 -16.78 -0.99 -16.39
N GLN A 173 -15.56 -1.49 -16.18
CA GLN A 173 -15.09 -2.75 -16.76
C GLN A 173 -15.96 -3.95 -16.35
N ARG A 174 -16.44 -3.97 -15.10
CA ARG A 174 -17.32 -5.02 -14.56
C ARG A 174 -18.79 -4.85 -14.94
N GLY A 175 -19.16 -3.74 -15.58
CA GLY A 175 -20.55 -3.40 -15.88
C GLY A 175 -21.40 -3.01 -14.66
N THR A 176 -20.77 -2.77 -13.50
CA THR A 176 -21.45 -2.28 -12.29
C THR A 176 -21.82 -0.80 -12.42
N LEU A 177 -21.05 -0.03 -13.18
CA LEU A 177 -21.33 1.37 -13.51
C LEU A 177 -21.52 1.52 -15.03
N THR A 178 -22.72 1.89 -15.45
CA THR A 178 -23.09 1.98 -16.86
C THR A 178 -22.71 3.33 -17.48
N ALA A 179 -22.76 3.39 -18.82
CA ALA A 179 -22.47 4.63 -19.56
C ALA A 179 -23.52 5.70 -19.22
N GLY A 180 -23.06 6.85 -18.72
CA GLY A 180 -23.92 7.96 -18.31
C GLY A 180 -24.24 8.02 -16.81
N GLU A 181 -23.93 6.97 -16.05
CA GLU A 181 -23.99 7.04 -14.59
C GLU A 181 -22.77 7.77 -14.03
N GLU A 182 -23.02 8.70 -13.11
CA GLU A 182 -22.00 9.41 -12.37
C GLU A 182 -21.34 8.49 -11.35
N TYR A 183 -20.01 8.44 -11.39
CA TYR A 183 -19.23 7.72 -10.39
C TYR A 183 -19.31 8.43 -9.04
N ARG A 184 -19.55 7.65 -7.99
CA ARG A 184 -19.42 8.09 -6.59
C ARG A 184 -18.44 7.14 -5.92
N SER A 185 -17.32 7.67 -5.42
CA SER A 185 -16.32 6.85 -4.76
C SER A 185 -16.90 6.16 -3.53
N SER A 186 -16.48 4.92 -3.30
CA SER A 186 -16.81 4.20 -2.06
C SER A 186 -16.09 4.79 -0.84
N PHE A 187 -15.01 5.57 -1.07
CA PHE A 187 -14.22 6.21 -0.03
C PHE A 187 -14.41 7.73 -0.07
N ASP A 188 -14.98 8.25 1.00
CA ASP A 188 -15.03 9.68 1.28
C ASP A 188 -13.99 10.01 2.35
N ARG A 189 -13.09 10.95 2.02
CA ARG A 189 -12.00 11.35 2.90
C ARG A 189 -12.51 12.12 4.12
N ASP A 190 -13.49 13.00 3.93
CA ASP A 190 -14.01 13.80 5.03
C ASP A 190 -14.70 12.88 6.04
N ASP A 191 -15.48 11.90 5.57
CA ASP A 191 -16.06 10.87 6.44
C ASP A 191 -14.97 10.10 7.22
N TYR A 192 -13.89 9.68 6.55
CA TYR A 192 -12.76 9.02 7.22
C TYR A 192 -12.12 9.91 8.30
N LEU A 193 -11.90 11.20 8.02
CA LEU A 193 -11.32 12.13 8.99
C LEU A 193 -12.27 12.36 10.17
N ILE A 194 -13.57 12.49 9.91
CA ILE A 194 -14.60 12.63 10.93
C ILE A 194 -14.61 11.39 11.84
N ASP A 195 -14.66 10.20 11.27
CA ASP A 195 -14.64 8.93 12.00
C ASP A 195 -13.35 8.82 12.86
N THR A 196 -12.21 9.21 12.30
CA THR A 196 -10.92 9.19 13.01
C THR A 196 -10.92 10.15 14.20
N LEU A 197 -11.41 11.37 14.03
CA LEU A 197 -11.52 12.35 15.13
C LEU A 197 -12.51 11.88 16.20
N CYS A 198 -13.61 11.24 15.80
CA CYS A 198 -14.56 10.65 16.74
C CYS A 198 -13.92 9.51 17.55
N ALA A 199 -13.11 8.66 16.91
CA ALA A 199 -12.33 7.61 17.59
C ALA A 199 -11.27 8.19 18.55
N MET A 200 -10.79 9.40 18.32
CA MET A 200 -9.92 10.15 19.25
C MET A 200 -10.68 10.77 20.43
N GLY A 201 -12.02 10.65 20.47
CA GLY A 201 -12.87 11.15 21.56
C GLY A 201 -13.52 12.51 21.31
N PHE A 202 -13.38 13.10 20.11
CA PHE A 202 -14.08 14.33 19.77
C PHE A 202 -15.55 14.03 19.41
N SER A 203 -16.45 14.98 19.69
CA SER A 203 -17.87 14.82 19.31
C SER A 203 -18.02 14.83 17.79
N GLN A 204 -19.08 14.18 17.28
CA GLN A 204 -19.34 14.16 15.83
C GLN A 204 -19.56 15.57 15.25
N GLU A 205 -20.15 16.48 16.03
CA GLU A 205 -20.34 17.88 15.62
C GLU A 205 -19.01 18.63 15.52
N THR A 206 -18.16 18.49 16.53
CA THR A 206 -16.81 19.08 16.54
C THR A 206 -15.98 18.54 15.39
N ALA A 207 -15.95 17.22 15.19
CA ALA A 207 -15.19 16.57 14.13
C ALA A 207 -15.61 17.07 12.74
N LYS A 208 -16.92 17.12 12.45
CA LYS A 208 -17.46 17.65 11.19
C LYS A 208 -17.06 19.10 10.94
N ALA A 209 -17.20 19.95 11.96
CA ALA A 209 -16.83 21.36 11.84
C ALA A 209 -15.32 21.53 11.61
N SER A 210 -14.49 20.77 12.32
CA SER A 210 -13.04 20.82 12.20
C SER A 210 -12.55 20.34 10.84
N VAL A 211 -13.08 19.23 10.32
CA VAL A 211 -12.74 18.71 8.98
C VAL A 211 -13.08 19.75 7.91
N LYS A 212 -14.30 20.31 7.97
CA LYS A 212 -14.71 21.38 7.06
C LYS A 212 -13.79 22.60 7.12
N ASN A 213 -13.45 23.08 8.32
CA ASN A 213 -12.60 24.25 8.52
C ASN A 213 -11.14 24.01 8.12
N SER A 214 -10.66 22.77 8.25
CA SER A 214 -9.31 22.40 7.85
C SER A 214 -9.13 22.27 6.33
N GLY A 215 -10.23 22.18 5.58
CA GLY A 215 -10.23 21.79 4.18
C GLY A 215 -9.79 20.33 4.00
N GLY A 216 -10.22 19.43 4.90
CA GLY A 216 -9.87 18.01 4.84
C GLY A 216 -8.41 17.69 5.21
N ARG A 217 -7.72 18.57 5.93
CA ARG A 217 -6.33 18.35 6.40
C ARG A 217 -6.33 17.86 7.83
N PHE A 218 -5.89 16.61 8.04
CA PHE A 218 -6.01 15.93 9.33
C PHE A 218 -5.35 16.69 10.49
N GLU A 219 -4.10 17.11 10.35
CA GLU A 219 -3.36 17.80 11.41
C GLU A 219 -4.08 19.10 11.83
N LEU A 220 -4.53 19.88 10.86
CA LEU A 220 -5.30 21.10 11.13
C LEU A 220 -6.68 20.79 11.71
N ALA A 221 -7.33 19.70 11.29
CA ALA A 221 -8.60 19.27 11.85
C ALA A 221 -8.45 18.90 13.34
N VAL A 222 -7.36 18.22 13.71
CA VAL A 222 -7.03 17.93 15.11
C VAL A 222 -6.78 19.24 15.89
N GLU A 223 -6.02 20.18 15.34
CA GLU A 223 -5.80 21.51 15.96
C GLU A 223 -7.12 22.27 16.17
N PHE A 224 -8.03 22.24 15.18
CA PHE A 224 -9.35 22.84 15.31
C PHE A 224 -10.18 22.15 16.40
N CYS A 225 -10.14 20.82 16.49
CA CYS A 225 -10.83 20.07 17.54
C CYS A 225 -10.31 20.47 18.93
N LEU A 226 -8.99 20.55 19.10
CA LEU A 226 -8.36 20.89 20.39
C LEU A 226 -8.63 22.35 20.81
N THR A 227 -8.73 23.27 19.85
CA THR A 227 -8.99 24.69 20.14
C THR A 227 -10.45 24.99 20.49
N HIS A 228 -11.41 24.19 19.99
CA HIS A 228 -12.85 24.41 20.13
C HIS A 228 -13.56 23.39 21.06
N SER A 229 -12.82 22.45 21.66
CA SER A 229 -13.35 21.51 22.67
C SER A 229 -13.29 22.05 24.12
N LYS A 230 -13.15 23.38 24.30
CA LYS A 230 -13.16 24.05 25.61
C LYS A 230 -14.43 24.86 25.81
#